data_AF-A0A1C4Q1B5-F1
#
_entry.id   AF-A0A1C4Q1B5-F1
#
_cell.length_a   1.000
_cell.length_b   1.000
_cell.length_c   1.000
_cell.angle_alpha   90.00
_cell.angle_beta   90.00
_cell.angle_gamma   90.00
#
_symmetry.space_group_name_H-M   'P 1'
#
loop_
_entity.id
_entity.type
_entity.pdbx_description
1 polymer ?
#
loop_
_entity_poly.entity_id
_entity_poly.type
_entity_poly.pdbx_seq_one_letter_code
_entity_poly.pdbx_strand_id
1 'polypeptide(L)'
;MVRTVGVEEELLLVDADSGEARALSSSVLAIAEKDTAGESPFEAELHRQQLEFSTHPCANMGELADSVRRWRARAVRHAADAGAAVAALATSPLPVSPKIGTGERYRWMAERFGLTAQEQLTCGCHVHVSVASDEEGVAVLDRVRCWLPVLLALSANSPFWQGQDSRYSSYRSQVWGRWPSAGPVDVHGSAEAYHAGVRSLVATGVLRDEGMVYFDARLSHRYPTVEVRIADVCLDPADTVLLATLVRGLVDTAARESARR
;
A
#
# COMPACT_ATOMS: atom_id res chain seq x y z
N MET A 1 -1.50 -26.53 -1.15
CA MET A 1 -0.32 -25.90 -0.51
C MET A 1 -0.79 -24.66 0.22
N VAL A 2 -0.17 -24.33 1.34
CA VAL A 2 -0.54 -23.17 2.17
C VAL A 2 0.12 -21.92 1.56
N ARG A 3 -0.68 -20.98 1.03
CA ARG A 3 -0.19 -19.74 0.35
C ARG A 3 0.55 -18.83 1.34
N THR A 4 1.65 -18.20 0.92
CA THR A 4 2.35 -17.22 1.75
C THR A 4 1.73 -15.83 1.62
N VAL A 5 1.92 -15.01 2.65
CA VAL A 5 1.40 -13.64 2.73
C VAL A 5 2.52 -12.70 3.14
N GLY A 6 2.61 -11.57 2.45
CA GLY A 6 3.42 -10.42 2.85
C GLY A 6 2.55 -9.17 2.95
N VAL A 7 2.93 -8.24 3.83
CA VAL A 7 2.27 -6.95 4.01
C VAL A 7 3.27 -5.82 3.84
N GLU A 8 2.82 -4.75 3.20
CA GLU A 8 3.49 -3.45 3.15
C GLU A 8 2.62 -2.44 3.89
N GLU A 9 3.20 -1.64 4.78
CA GLU A 9 2.51 -0.53 5.44
C GLU A 9 3.25 0.78 5.23
N GLU A 10 2.51 1.79 4.81
CA GLU A 10 2.97 3.17 4.80
C GLU A 10 2.53 3.84 6.11
N LEU A 11 3.44 4.57 6.76
CA LEU A 11 3.19 5.23 8.03
C LEU A 11 3.50 6.72 7.94
N LEU A 12 2.71 7.55 8.62
CA LEU A 12 2.90 9.00 8.65
C LEU A 12 3.92 9.38 9.72
N LEU A 13 4.94 10.15 9.34
CA LEU A 13 5.88 10.80 10.25
C LEU A 13 5.28 12.11 10.74
N VAL A 14 5.20 12.28 12.05
CA VAL A 14 4.58 13.46 12.70
C VAL A 14 5.48 14.02 13.79
N ASP A 15 5.23 15.26 14.18
CA ASP A 15 5.77 15.84 15.40
C ASP A 15 5.04 15.23 16.62
N ALA A 16 5.79 14.86 17.66
CA ALA A 16 5.23 14.12 18.79
C ALA A 16 4.25 14.94 19.64
N ASP A 17 4.44 16.26 19.72
CA ASP A 17 3.65 17.14 20.57
C ASP A 17 2.48 17.77 19.80
N SER A 18 2.72 18.24 18.58
CA SER A 18 1.72 18.95 17.76
C SER A 18 0.95 18.03 16.82
N GLY A 19 1.49 16.85 16.47
CA GLY A 19 0.92 15.95 15.46
C GLY A 19 1.11 16.42 14.02
N GLU A 20 1.80 17.53 13.77
CA GLU A 20 2.06 18.03 12.41
C GLU A 20 2.94 17.07 11.61
N ALA A 21 2.58 16.80 10.35
CA ALA A 21 3.35 15.88 9.51
C ALA A 21 4.76 16.42 9.19
N ARG A 22 5.79 15.59 9.35
CA ARG A 22 7.21 15.97 9.25
C ARG A 22 7.90 15.28 8.08
N ALA A 23 8.52 16.08 7.20
CA ALA A 23 9.24 15.59 6.03
C ALA A 23 10.63 15.04 6.39
N LEU A 24 10.69 13.96 7.17
CA LEU A 24 11.91 13.41 7.77
C LEU A 24 12.28 11.99 7.30
N SER A 25 11.61 11.44 6.28
CA SER A 25 11.83 10.06 5.83
C SER A 25 13.30 9.74 5.51
N SER A 26 14.02 10.64 4.84
CA SER A 26 15.45 10.45 4.53
C SER A 26 16.33 10.31 5.78
N SER A 27 16.02 11.04 6.86
CA SER A 27 16.74 10.94 8.13
C SER A 27 16.43 9.61 8.83
N VAL A 28 15.15 9.21 8.82
CA VAL A 28 14.71 7.94 9.42
C VAL A 28 15.33 6.74 8.69
N LEU A 29 15.33 6.76 7.36
CA LEU A 29 15.94 5.71 6.54
C LEU A 29 17.45 5.59 6.76
N ALA A 30 18.16 6.72 6.83
CA ALA A 30 19.60 6.71 7.13
C ALA A 30 19.92 6.15 8.53
N ILE A 31 19.00 6.24 9.49
CA ILE A 31 19.12 5.61 10.82
C ILE A 31 18.83 4.10 10.69
N ALA A 32 17.76 3.71 9.99
CA ALA A 32 17.39 2.32 9.79
C ALA A 32 18.46 1.51 9.03
N GLU A 33 19.09 2.10 8.00
CA GLU A 33 20.20 1.48 7.27
C GLU A 33 21.40 1.15 8.17
N LYS A 34 21.70 2.03 9.14
CA LYS A 34 22.79 1.80 10.11
C LYS A 34 22.45 0.69 11.11
N ASP A 35 21.19 0.61 11.56
CA ASP A 35 20.72 -0.43 12.49
C ASP A 35 20.72 -1.84 11.85
N THR A 36 20.45 -1.89 10.55
CA THR A 36 20.27 -3.15 9.81
C THR A 36 21.48 -3.56 8.96
N ALA A 37 22.60 -2.85 9.09
CA ALA A 37 23.79 -3.05 8.25
C ALA A 37 23.50 -3.04 6.74
N GLY A 38 22.49 -2.27 6.31
CA GLY A 38 22.10 -2.11 4.91
C GLY A 38 20.96 -3.01 4.42
N GLU A 39 20.44 -3.93 5.24
CA GLU A 39 19.29 -4.79 4.88
C GLU A 39 17.99 -4.30 5.54
N SER A 40 17.73 -3.01 5.44
CA SER A 40 16.53 -2.40 6.01
C SER A 40 15.29 -2.77 5.18
N PRO A 41 14.20 -3.25 5.81
CA PRO A 41 12.92 -3.43 5.11
C PRO A 41 12.17 -2.10 4.92
N PHE A 42 12.74 -0.99 5.38
CA PHE A 42 12.16 0.33 5.24
C PHE A 42 12.53 0.96 3.91
N GLU A 43 11.55 1.50 3.20
CA GLU A 43 11.71 2.15 1.91
C GLU A 43 11.20 3.61 1.93
N ALA A 44 11.67 4.39 0.94
CA ALA A 44 11.24 5.77 0.78
C ALA A 44 10.02 5.85 -0.12
N GLU A 45 8.98 6.55 0.34
CA GLU A 45 7.77 6.79 -0.43
C GLU A 45 7.73 8.13 -1.18
N LEU A 46 6.69 8.34 -1.98
CA LEU A 46 6.49 9.55 -2.81
C LEU A 46 6.67 10.84 -2.00
N HIS A 47 6.10 10.92 -0.80
CA HIS A 47 6.24 12.07 0.09
C HIS A 47 7.19 11.77 1.25
N ARG A 48 8.03 12.74 1.57
CA ARG A 48 9.02 12.65 2.65
C ARG A 48 8.42 12.60 4.06
N GLN A 49 7.11 12.76 4.16
CA GLN A 49 6.33 12.56 5.38
C GLN A 49 5.97 11.09 5.63
N GLN A 50 6.29 10.17 4.71
CA GLN A 50 5.95 8.77 4.83
C GLN A 50 7.18 7.91 5.12
N LEU A 51 6.96 6.83 5.84
CA LEU A 51 7.89 5.73 6.01
C LEU A 51 7.16 4.44 5.67
N GLU A 52 7.65 3.69 4.69
CA GLU A 52 7.10 2.39 4.32
C GLU A 52 7.96 1.28 4.92
N PHE A 53 7.35 0.16 5.29
CA PHE A 53 8.06 -1.10 5.48
C PHE A 53 7.32 -2.28 4.85
N SER A 54 8.09 -3.31 4.50
CA SER A 54 7.54 -4.57 3.96
C SER A 54 7.95 -5.77 4.81
N THR A 55 7.01 -6.68 5.08
CA THR A 55 7.30 -7.94 5.78
C THR A 55 7.81 -9.00 4.81
N HIS A 56 8.62 -9.94 5.30
CA HIS A 56 8.91 -11.16 4.54
C HIS A 56 7.64 -12.02 4.36
N PRO A 57 7.47 -12.68 3.19
CA PRO A 57 6.36 -13.60 2.98
C PRO A 57 6.39 -14.77 3.96
N CYS A 58 5.29 -15.04 4.64
CA CYS A 58 5.18 -16.13 5.61
C CYS A 58 3.88 -16.93 5.42
N ALA A 59 3.91 -18.21 5.80
CA ALA A 59 2.73 -19.07 5.77
C ALA A 59 1.91 -19.01 7.07
N ASN A 60 2.56 -18.66 8.19
CA ASN A 60 1.96 -18.59 9.52
C ASN A 60 1.55 -17.15 9.85
N MET A 61 0.27 -16.93 10.19
CA MET A 61 -0.22 -15.59 10.51
C MET A 61 0.32 -15.06 11.85
N GLY A 62 0.76 -15.93 12.76
CA GLY A 62 1.47 -15.54 13.99
C GLY A 62 2.84 -14.94 13.67
N GLU A 63 3.58 -15.52 12.72
CA GLU A 63 4.85 -14.97 12.24
C GLU A 63 4.63 -13.61 11.56
N LEU A 64 3.55 -13.46 10.76
CA LEU A 64 3.19 -12.17 10.20
C LEU A 64 2.91 -11.14 11.31
N ALA A 65 2.13 -11.51 12.31
CA ALA A 65 1.78 -10.62 13.42
C ALA A 65 3.02 -10.14 14.19
N ASP A 66 3.96 -11.04 14.45
CA ASP A 66 5.22 -10.69 15.09
C ASP A 66 6.09 -9.81 14.19
N SER A 67 6.09 -10.05 12.88
CA SER A 67 6.79 -9.20 11.90
C SER A 67 6.22 -7.77 11.87
N VAL A 68 4.90 -7.62 11.74
CA VAL A 68 4.23 -6.31 11.71
C VAL A 68 4.52 -5.52 13.00
N ARG A 69 4.36 -6.16 14.17
CA ARG A 69 4.66 -5.50 15.46
C ARG A 69 6.13 -5.10 15.55
N ARG A 70 7.04 -5.97 15.13
CA ARG A 70 8.49 -5.71 15.16
C ARG A 70 8.83 -4.49 14.30
N TRP A 71 8.31 -4.42 13.07
CA TRP A 71 8.64 -3.33 12.15
C TRP A 71 7.98 -2.02 12.55
N ARG A 72 6.72 -2.02 13.03
CA ARG A 72 6.14 -0.81 13.65
C ARG A 72 6.95 -0.32 14.85
N ALA A 73 7.41 -1.23 15.72
CA ALA A 73 8.25 -0.85 16.86
C ALA A 73 9.61 -0.30 16.41
N ARG A 74 10.20 -0.83 15.33
CA ARG A 74 11.43 -0.28 14.73
C ARG A 74 11.18 1.10 14.13
N ALA A 75 10.10 1.28 13.37
CA ALA A 75 9.68 2.55 12.79
C ALA A 75 9.57 3.64 13.86
N VAL A 76 8.88 3.34 14.97
CA VAL A 76 8.73 4.27 16.11
C VAL A 76 10.10 4.68 16.67
N ARG A 77 11.02 3.73 16.88
CA ARG A 77 12.36 4.04 17.41
C ARG A 77 13.16 4.89 16.43
N HIS A 78 13.23 4.50 15.16
CA HIS A 78 14.01 5.23 14.15
C HIS A 78 13.44 6.64 13.89
N ALA A 79 12.12 6.80 13.94
CA ALA A 79 11.48 8.11 13.88
C ALA A 79 11.85 8.97 15.10
N ALA A 80 11.80 8.41 16.32
CA ALA A 80 12.17 9.11 17.54
C ALA A 80 13.63 9.61 17.51
N ASP A 81 14.55 8.76 17.05
CA ASP A 81 15.96 9.11 16.87
C ASP A 81 16.17 10.23 15.82
N ALA A 82 15.25 10.37 14.86
CA ALA A 82 15.22 11.45 13.88
C ALA A 82 14.47 12.71 14.35
N GLY A 83 13.91 12.72 15.56
CA GLY A 83 13.09 13.82 16.08
C GLY A 83 11.66 13.84 15.55
N ALA A 84 11.07 12.68 15.27
CA ALA A 84 9.68 12.48 14.85
C ALA A 84 8.98 11.39 15.67
N ALA A 85 7.67 11.31 15.57
CA ALA A 85 6.86 10.17 15.95
C ALA A 85 6.22 9.54 14.72
N VAL A 86 5.66 8.34 14.89
CA VAL A 86 4.94 7.61 13.83
C VAL A 86 3.47 7.54 14.17
N ALA A 87 2.61 7.81 13.19
CA ALA A 87 1.18 7.62 13.27
C ALA A 87 0.70 6.72 12.11
N ALA A 88 0.06 5.60 12.43
CA ALA A 88 -0.57 4.72 11.43
C ALA A 88 -1.93 5.33 11.03
N LEU A 89 -1.88 6.35 10.18
CA LEU A 89 -3.04 7.11 9.71
C LEU A 89 -3.03 7.17 8.19
N ALA A 90 -4.16 6.81 7.55
CA ALA A 90 -4.23 6.78 6.09
C ALA A 90 -4.28 8.19 5.47
N THR A 91 -4.64 9.21 6.23
CA THR A 91 -4.51 10.64 5.87
C THR A 91 -4.13 11.46 7.10
N SER A 92 -3.48 12.62 6.89
CA SER A 92 -3.24 13.57 7.98
C SER A 92 -4.56 14.23 8.41
N PRO A 93 -4.92 14.20 9.71
CA PRO A 93 -6.08 14.93 10.21
C PRO A 93 -5.82 16.44 10.28
N LEU A 94 -4.56 16.87 10.31
CA LEU A 94 -4.15 18.28 10.33
C LEU A 94 -3.83 18.80 8.92
N PRO A 95 -3.90 20.12 8.69
CA PRO A 95 -3.42 20.74 7.46
C PRO A 95 -1.96 20.36 7.19
N VAL A 96 -1.66 20.01 5.94
CA VAL A 96 -0.32 19.57 5.54
C VAL A 96 0.02 20.09 4.15
N SER A 97 1.26 20.51 3.97
CA SER A 97 1.86 20.78 2.66
C SER A 97 2.84 19.65 2.31
N PRO A 98 2.41 18.61 1.58
CA PRO A 98 3.25 17.44 1.32
C PRO A 98 4.56 17.80 0.62
N LYS A 99 5.64 17.08 0.92
CA LYS A 99 6.96 17.31 0.32
C LYS A 99 7.35 16.10 -0.50
N ILE A 100 7.23 16.20 -1.82
CA ILE A 100 7.62 15.14 -2.74
C ILE A 100 9.13 14.84 -2.59
N GLY A 101 9.49 13.57 -2.70
CA GLY A 101 10.86 13.08 -2.68
C GLY A 101 11.70 13.58 -3.87
N THR A 102 13.01 13.44 -3.78
CA THR A 102 13.97 13.98 -4.77
C THR A 102 14.29 13.01 -5.91
N GLY A 103 13.83 11.75 -5.81
CA GLY A 103 14.03 10.70 -6.81
C GLY A 103 13.49 11.08 -8.19
N GLU A 104 14.13 10.59 -9.25
CA GLU A 104 13.75 10.90 -10.64
C GLU A 104 12.29 10.50 -10.94
N ARG A 105 11.85 9.35 -10.42
CA ARG A 105 10.44 8.90 -10.52
C ARG A 105 9.49 9.92 -9.91
N TYR A 106 9.78 10.38 -8.70
CA TYR A 106 8.92 11.32 -7.96
C TYR A 106 8.88 12.70 -8.62
N ARG A 107 10.01 13.18 -9.14
CA ARG A 107 10.06 14.43 -9.93
C ARG A 107 9.21 14.32 -11.20
N TRP A 108 9.31 13.21 -11.92
CA TRP A 108 8.49 12.97 -13.10
C TRP A 108 6.99 12.92 -12.74
N MET A 109 6.62 12.26 -11.64
CA MET A 109 5.21 12.22 -11.17
C MET A 109 4.70 13.63 -10.81
N ALA A 110 5.52 14.43 -10.14
CA ALA A 110 5.18 15.82 -9.79
C ALA A 110 4.93 16.66 -11.05
N GLU A 111 5.80 16.56 -12.06
CA GLU A 111 5.67 17.27 -13.32
C GLU A 111 4.43 16.82 -14.11
N ARG A 112 4.19 15.50 -14.18
CA ARG A 112 3.13 14.93 -15.00
C ARG A 112 1.72 15.13 -14.42
N PHE A 113 1.59 15.05 -13.10
CA PHE A 113 0.28 15.02 -12.42
C PHE A 113 0.00 16.22 -11.53
N GLY A 114 0.96 17.13 -11.35
CA GLY A 114 0.78 18.41 -10.68
C GLY A 114 0.10 18.28 -9.31
N LEU A 115 -1.06 18.92 -9.16
CA LEU A 115 -1.82 18.94 -7.90
C LEU A 115 -2.16 17.54 -7.39
N THR A 116 -2.47 16.58 -8.27
CA THR A 116 -2.75 15.21 -7.85
C THR A 116 -1.56 14.61 -7.09
N ALA A 117 -0.35 14.67 -7.67
CA ALA A 117 0.86 14.19 -7.00
C ALA A 117 1.22 15.01 -5.75
N GLN A 118 0.95 16.33 -5.77
CA GLN A 118 1.28 17.23 -4.66
C GLN A 118 0.38 17.03 -3.44
N GLU A 119 -0.90 16.74 -3.63
CA GLU A 119 -1.87 16.66 -2.53
C GLU A 119 -1.92 15.28 -1.88
N GLN A 120 -1.40 14.24 -2.54
CA GLN A 120 -1.68 12.84 -2.23
C GLN A 120 -0.82 12.21 -1.13
N LEU A 121 -0.68 12.92 -0.01
CA LEU A 121 -0.08 12.34 1.19
C LEU A 121 -1.08 11.37 1.83
N THR A 122 -1.06 10.11 1.39
CA THR A 122 -1.95 9.05 1.86
C THR A 122 -1.15 7.82 2.21
N CYS A 123 -1.52 7.11 3.27
CA CYS A 123 -0.85 5.89 3.70
C CYS A 123 -1.73 4.64 3.51
N GLY A 124 -1.25 3.66 2.75
CA GLY A 124 -1.93 2.38 2.48
C GLY A 124 -1.43 1.21 3.32
N CYS A 125 -2.21 0.12 3.29
CA CYS A 125 -1.77 -1.22 3.64
C CYS A 125 -1.93 -2.13 2.42
N HIS A 126 -0.83 -2.67 1.92
CA HIS A 126 -0.85 -3.60 0.79
C HIS A 126 -0.67 -5.02 1.27
N VAL A 127 -1.50 -5.94 0.77
CA VAL A 127 -1.41 -7.36 1.10
C VAL A 127 -1.08 -8.16 -0.14
N HIS A 128 0.06 -8.83 -0.10
CA HIS A 128 0.51 -9.76 -1.13
C HIS A 128 0.17 -11.20 -0.73
N VAL A 129 -0.45 -11.96 -1.64
CA VAL A 129 -0.69 -13.40 -1.45
C VAL A 129 -0.14 -14.17 -2.64
N SER A 130 0.69 -15.18 -2.37
CA SER A 130 1.32 -16.01 -3.39
C SER A 130 0.28 -16.74 -4.26
N VAL A 131 0.50 -16.76 -5.57
CA VAL A 131 -0.27 -17.55 -6.54
C VAL A 131 0.66 -18.44 -7.36
N ALA A 132 0.13 -19.54 -7.90
CA ALA A 132 0.92 -20.54 -8.60
C ALA A 132 1.27 -20.14 -10.05
N SER A 133 0.46 -19.28 -10.67
CA SER A 133 0.69 -18.72 -12.00
C SER A 133 -0.11 -17.43 -12.19
N ASP A 134 0.16 -16.70 -13.27
CA ASP A 134 -0.62 -15.52 -13.65
C ASP A 134 -2.05 -15.88 -14.02
N GLU A 135 -2.31 -17.06 -14.61
CA GLU A 135 -3.67 -17.55 -14.89
C GLU A 135 -4.46 -17.75 -13.60
N GLU A 136 -3.85 -18.34 -12.57
CA GLU A 136 -4.45 -18.43 -11.26
C GLU A 136 -4.68 -17.03 -10.67
N GLY A 137 -3.67 -16.16 -10.76
CA GLY A 137 -3.74 -14.79 -10.25
C GLY A 137 -4.87 -13.97 -10.88
N VAL A 138 -5.02 -14.00 -12.20
CA VAL A 138 -6.13 -13.31 -12.88
C VAL A 138 -7.48 -13.90 -12.51
N ALA A 139 -7.58 -15.23 -12.46
CA ALA A 139 -8.81 -15.88 -12.03
C ALA A 139 -9.20 -15.50 -10.59
N VAL A 140 -8.21 -15.27 -9.73
CA VAL A 140 -8.39 -14.71 -8.39
C VAL A 140 -8.86 -13.26 -8.46
N LEU A 141 -8.15 -12.38 -9.17
CA LEU A 141 -8.52 -10.96 -9.32
C LEU A 141 -9.97 -10.79 -9.77
N ASP A 142 -10.35 -11.52 -10.82
CA ASP A 142 -11.69 -11.51 -11.37
C ASP A 142 -12.74 -11.88 -10.32
N ARG A 143 -12.44 -12.77 -9.37
CA ARG A 143 -13.41 -13.21 -8.34
C ARG A 143 -13.41 -12.34 -7.10
N VAL A 144 -12.25 -11.89 -6.63
CA VAL A 144 -12.14 -11.13 -5.38
C VAL A 144 -12.65 -9.69 -5.51
N ARG A 145 -12.81 -9.18 -6.74
CA ARG A 145 -13.26 -7.80 -7.02
C ARG A 145 -14.51 -7.36 -6.25
N CYS A 146 -15.48 -8.25 -6.04
CA CYS A 146 -16.71 -7.93 -5.30
C CYS A 146 -16.51 -7.78 -3.79
N TRP A 147 -15.38 -8.25 -3.25
CA TRP A 147 -15.04 -8.18 -1.83
C TRP A 147 -14.13 -7.00 -1.49
N LEU A 148 -13.48 -6.38 -2.48
CA LEU A 148 -12.56 -5.26 -2.25
C LEU A 148 -13.22 -4.08 -1.50
N PRO A 149 -14.47 -3.67 -1.80
CA PRO A 149 -15.13 -2.61 -1.02
C PRO A 149 -15.36 -2.97 0.45
N VAL A 150 -15.55 -4.25 0.77
CA VAL A 150 -15.70 -4.73 2.15
C VAL A 150 -14.37 -4.64 2.89
N LEU A 151 -13.26 -5.00 2.24
CA LEU A 151 -11.93 -4.84 2.82
C LEU A 151 -11.60 -3.36 3.12
N LEU A 152 -11.95 -2.46 2.19
CA LEU A 152 -11.82 -1.01 2.40
C LEU A 152 -12.65 -0.54 3.61
N ALA A 153 -13.90 -1.00 3.72
CA ALA A 153 -14.77 -0.63 4.84
C ALA A 153 -14.21 -1.10 6.19
N LEU A 154 -13.59 -2.27 6.24
CA LEU A 154 -12.96 -2.81 7.45
C LEU A 154 -11.69 -2.05 7.85
N SER A 155 -10.91 -1.57 6.86
CA SER A 155 -9.64 -0.88 7.12
C SER A 155 -9.77 0.63 7.29
N ALA A 156 -10.97 1.20 7.07
CA ALA A 156 -11.17 2.65 6.94
C ALA A 156 -10.58 3.43 8.12
N ASN A 157 -9.60 4.29 7.83
CA ASN A 157 -8.80 4.98 8.85
C ASN A 157 -8.36 6.38 8.35
N SER A 158 -9.24 7.06 7.61
CA SER A 158 -8.97 8.39 7.05
C SER A 158 -10.19 9.31 7.00
N PRO A 159 -10.86 9.61 8.14
CA PRO A 159 -12.06 10.46 8.10
C PRO A 159 -11.77 11.95 7.90
N PHE A 160 -10.54 12.42 8.14
CA PHE A 160 -10.15 13.82 8.01
C PHE A 160 -9.24 14.07 6.80
N TRP A 161 -9.32 15.28 6.26
CA TRP A 161 -8.43 15.77 5.20
C TRP A 161 -8.16 17.26 5.37
N GLN A 162 -6.89 17.65 5.40
CA GLN A 162 -6.47 19.06 5.48
C GLN A 162 -7.13 19.84 6.64
N GLY A 163 -7.24 19.22 7.82
CA GLY A 163 -7.85 19.85 9.00
C GLY A 163 -9.38 19.78 9.05
N GLN A 164 -10.04 19.13 8.09
CA GLN A 164 -11.50 19.10 7.99
C GLN A 164 -12.05 17.68 8.04
N ASP A 165 -13.18 17.50 8.71
CA ASP A 165 -13.97 16.27 8.64
C ASP A 165 -14.54 16.13 7.22
N SER A 166 -14.09 15.10 6.51
CA SER A 166 -14.49 14.85 5.12
C SER A 166 -15.89 14.25 4.99
N ARG A 167 -16.47 13.75 6.10
CA ARG A 167 -17.68 12.93 6.16
C ARG A 167 -17.55 11.53 5.53
N TYR A 168 -16.37 11.13 5.07
CA TYR A 168 -16.07 9.76 4.67
C TYR A 168 -15.43 9.00 5.84
N SER A 169 -15.56 7.67 5.85
CA SER A 169 -14.75 6.83 6.76
C SER A 169 -13.33 6.61 6.20
N SER A 170 -13.22 6.48 4.88
CA SER A 170 -11.94 6.46 4.16
C SER A 170 -11.91 7.54 3.08
N TYR A 171 -11.35 8.69 3.41
CA TYR A 171 -11.10 9.75 2.44
C TYR A 171 -9.88 9.44 1.56
N ARG A 172 -8.94 8.62 2.04
CA ARG A 172 -7.84 8.10 1.20
C ARG A 172 -8.38 7.50 -0.09
N SER A 173 -9.47 6.72 -0.06
CA SER A 173 -10.09 6.16 -1.28
C SER A 173 -10.47 7.23 -2.32
N GLN A 174 -11.01 8.37 -1.88
CA GLN A 174 -11.42 9.48 -2.75
C GLN A 174 -10.21 10.19 -3.36
N VAL A 175 -9.17 10.39 -2.56
CA VAL A 175 -7.90 10.99 -2.99
C VAL A 175 -7.18 10.06 -3.96
N TRP A 176 -7.16 8.76 -3.66
CA TRP A 176 -6.52 7.70 -4.44
C TRP A 176 -7.10 7.54 -5.84
N GLY A 177 -8.43 7.59 -5.97
CA GLY A 177 -9.13 7.48 -7.25
C GLY A 177 -8.81 8.58 -8.28
N ARG A 178 -8.02 9.60 -7.92
CA ARG A 178 -7.56 10.66 -8.85
C ARG A 178 -6.31 10.26 -9.64
N TRP A 179 -5.57 9.24 -9.21
CA TRP A 179 -4.45 8.71 -9.99
C TRP A 179 -4.97 8.00 -11.25
N PRO A 180 -4.22 8.05 -12.38
CA PRO A 180 -4.59 7.29 -13.55
C PRO A 180 -4.58 5.80 -13.23
N SER A 181 -5.53 5.06 -13.80
CA SER A 181 -5.74 3.62 -13.57
C SER A 181 -6.13 3.21 -12.15
N ALA A 182 -6.24 4.13 -11.19
CA ALA A 182 -6.67 3.76 -9.84
C ALA A 182 -8.14 3.36 -9.79
N GLY A 183 -8.45 2.34 -8.99
CA GLY A 183 -9.82 1.90 -8.74
C GLY A 183 -10.13 0.48 -9.22
N PRO A 184 -11.43 0.13 -9.26
CA PRO A 184 -11.87 -1.21 -9.59
C PRO A 184 -11.75 -1.49 -11.10
N VAL A 185 -11.47 -2.75 -11.43
CA VAL A 185 -11.39 -3.24 -12.80
C VAL A 185 -12.46 -4.31 -13.06
N ASP A 186 -12.87 -4.42 -14.33
CA ASP A 186 -13.76 -5.49 -14.78
C ASP A 186 -12.97 -6.80 -14.98
N VAL A 187 -13.68 -7.88 -15.28
CA VAL A 187 -13.13 -9.21 -15.54
C VAL A 187 -12.13 -9.18 -16.69
N HIS A 188 -10.91 -9.67 -16.43
CA HIS A 188 -9.87 -9.82 -17.45
C HIS A 188 -9.98 -11.15 -18.21
N GLY A 189 -10.39 -12.22 -17.52
CA GLY A 189 -10.67 -13.54 -18.11
C GLY A 189 -9.44 -14.40 -18.44
N SER A 190 -8.26 -13.81 -18.69
CA SER A 190 -7.00 -14.54 -18.89
C SER A 190 -5.77 -13.71 -18.53
N ALA A 191 -4.66 -14.38 -18.23
CA ALA A 191 -3.35 -13.74 -18.04
C ALA A 191 -2.92 -12.93 -19.27
N GLU A 192 -3.13 -13.48 -20.47
CA GLU A 192 -2.82 -12.79 -21.73
C GLU A 192 -3.60 -11.48 -21.86
N ALA A 193 -4.91 -11.49 -21.61
CA ALA A 193 -5.76 -10.30 -21.68
C ALA A 193 -5.40 -9.27 -20.61
N TYR A 194 -5.10 -9.70 -19.37
CA TYR A 194 -4.60 -8.83 -18.31
C TYR A 194 -3.32 -8.11 -18.74
N HIS A 195 -2.32 -8.87 -19.18
CA HIS A 195 -1.03 -8.31 -19.60
C HIS A 195 -1.14 -7.44 -20.85
N ALA A 196 -2.03 -7.78 -21.79
CA ALA A 196 -2.33 -6.93 -22.94
C ALA A 196 -2.93 -5.59 -22.50
N GLY A 197 -3.89 -5.61 -21.56
CA GLY A 197 -4.48 -4.40 -20.99
C GLY A 197 -3.46 -3.52 -20.27
N VAL A 198 -2.60 -4.11 -19.44
CA VAL A 198 -1.50 -3.40 -18.77
C VAL A 198 -0.55 -2.77 -19.79
N ARG A 199 -0.10 -3.53 -20.80
CA ARG A 199 0.74 -3.00 -21.88
C ARG A 199 0.08 -1.85 -22.63
N SER A 200 -1.21 -1.95 -22.92
CA SER A 200 -1.98 -0.88 -23.57
C SER A 200 -2.04 0.39 -22.71
N LEU A 201 -2.25 0.27 -21.40
CA LEU A 201 -2.25 1.40 -20.47
C LEU A 201 -0.89 2.09 -20.42
N VAL A 202 0.20 1.32 -20.32
CA VAL A 202 1.58 1.86 -20.33
C VAL A 202 1.90 2.51 -21.68
N ALA A 203 1.49 1.90 -22.80
CA ALA A 203 1.73 2.43 -24.14
C ALA A 203 1.06 3.80 -24.40
N THR A 204 0.06 4.20 -23.61
CA THR A 204 -0.52 5.55 -23.69
C THR A 204 0.46 6.66 -23.27
N GLY A 205 1.52 6.33 -22.54
CA GLY A 205 2.43 7.30 -21.92
C GLY A 205 1.81 8.09 -20.75
N VAL A 206 0.60 7.74 -20.32
CA VAL A 206 0.02 8.27 -19.07
C VAL A 206 0.71 7.62 -17.87
N LEU A 207 0.86 6.30 -17.89
CA LEU A 207 1.63 5.54 -16.90
C LEU A 207 3.09 5.48 -17.35
N ARG A 208 4.04 5.73 -16.43
CA ARG A 208 5.48 5.63 -16.72
C ARG A 208 5.90 4.17 -16.96
N ASP A 209 5.36 3.26 -16.17
CA ASP A 209 5.70 1.84 -16.13
C ASP A 209 4.57 1.04 -15.46
N GLU A 210 4.72 -0.28 -15.40
CA GLU A 210 3.79 -1.20 -14.74
C GLU A 210 3.63 -0.93 -13.24
N GLY A 211 4.64 -0.33 -12.60
CA GLY A 211 4.55 0.10 -11.20
C GLY A 211 3.47 1.16 -10.96
N MET A 212 3.05 1.88 -12.00
CA MET A 212 1.96 2.86 -11.97
C MET A 212 0.56 2.27 -12.26
N VAL A 213 0.43 0.95 -12.40
CA VAL A 213 -0.88 0.30 -12.50
C VAL A 213 -1.49 0.25 -11.10
N TYR A 214 -2.45 1.13 -10.82
CA TYR A 214 -2.96 1.37 -9.46
C TYR A 214 -4.33 0.75 -9.19
N PHE A 215 -4.68 -0.35 -9.88
CA PHE A 215 -5.90 -1.11 -9.63
C PHE A 215 -6.04 -1.46 -8.14
N ASP A 216 -7.29 -1.52 -7.64
CA ASP A 216 -7.59 -1.86 -6.24
C ASP A 216 -6.98 -3.21 -5.80
N ALA A 217 -6.87 -4.14 -6.75
CA ALA A 217 -6.04 -5.33 -6.66
C ALA A 217 -5.40 -5.63 -8.03
N ARG A 218 -4.17 -6.16 -8.05
CA ARG A 218 -3.40 -6.43 -9.28
C ARG A 218 -2.54 -7.68 -9.16
N LEU A 219 -2.04 -8.17 -10.30
CA LEU A 219 -0.83 -9.00 -10.28
C LEU A 219 0.34 -8.09 -9.94
N SER A 220 1.14 -8.46 -8.94
CA SER A 220 2.35 -7.71 -8.63
C SER A 220 3.34 -7.86 -9.78
N HIS A 221 3.89 -6.75 -10.26
CA HIS A 221 4.94 -6.77 -11.30
C HIS A 221 6.30 -7.24 -10.76
N ARG A 222 6.46 -7.36 -9.43
CA ARG A 222 7.72 -7.70 -8.76
C ARG A 222 7.69 -9.11 -8.16
N TYR A 223 6.52 -9.57 -7.72
CA TYR A 223 6.37 -10.82 -6.99
C TYR A 223 5.27 -11.69 -7.62
N PRO A 224 5.37 -13.04 -7.57
CA PRO A 224 4.33 -13.95 -8.07
C PRO A 224 3.13 -13.99 -7.10
N THR A 225 2.45 -12.85 -6.97
CA THR A 225 1.41 -12.60 -5.97
C THR A 225 0.26 -11.82 -6.57
N VAL A 226 -0.95 -12.08 -6.06
CA VAL A 226 -2.03 -11.09 -6.10
C VAL A 226 -1.80 -10.09 -4.98
N GLU A 227 -1.83 -8.82 -5.33
CA GLU A 227 -1.56 -7.69 -4.45
C GLU A 227 -2.83 -6.86 -4.29
N VAL A 228 -3.38 -6.81 -3.08
CA VAL A 228 -4.55 -6.00 -2.71
C VAL A 228 -4.08 -4.68 -2.11
N ARG A 229 -4.45 -3.55 -2.71
CA ARG A 229 -3.94 -2.20 -2.37
C ARG A 229 -5.02 -1.19 -1.97
N ILE A 230 -6.28 -1.60 -2.03
CA ILE A 230 -7.42 -0.71 -1.72
C ILE A 230 -7.40 -0.22 -0.26
N ALA A 231 -6.82 -0.99 0.67
CA ALA A 231 -6.93 -0.74 2.10
C ALA A 231 -6.14 0.49 2.57
N ASP A 232 -6.76 1.21 3.50
CA ASP A 232 -6.10 2.19 4.35
C ASP A 232 -5.11 1.49 5.28
N VAL A 233 -4.02 2.16 5.68
CA VAL A 233 -3.19 1.64 6.77
C VAL A 233 -4.04 1.51 8.04
N CYS A 234 -3.99 0.35 8.70
CA CYS A 234 -4.78 0.07 9.90
C CYS A 234 -4.17 0.76 11.13
N LEU A 235 -5.00 1.24 12.05
CA LEU A 235 -4.50 1.87 13.28
C LEU A 235 -3.80 0.84 14.19
N ASP A 236 -4.44 -0.30 14.44
CA ASP A 236 -3.89 -1.40 15.24
C ASP A 236 -3.18 -2.44 14.35
N PRO A 237 -1.95 -2.89 14.68
CA PRO A 237 -1.29 -3.97 13.93
C PRO A 237 -2.07 -5.29 13.89
N ALA A 238 -2.95 -5.57 14.85
CA ALA A 238 -3.81 -6.75 14.83
C ALA A 238 -4.83 -6.69 13.69
N ASP A 239 -5.34 -5.49 13.36
CA ASP A 239 -6.27 -5.28 12.25
C ASP A 239 -5.58 -5.49 10.90
N THR A 240 -4.30 -5.10 10.77
CA THR A 240 -3.46 -5.45 9.62
C THR A 240 -3.38 -6.96 9.41
N VAL A 241 -3.18 -7.73 10.49
CA VAL A 241 -3.11 -9.21 10.42
C VAL A 241 -4.47 -9.80 10.09
N LEU A 242 -5.56 -9.25 10.63
CA LEU A 242 -6.92 -9.65 10.28
C LEU A 242 -7.19 -9.42 8.79
N LEU A 243 -6.90 -8.22 8.29
CA LEU A 243 -7.03 -7.88 6.87
C LEU A 243 -6.23 -8.84 5.99
N ALA A 244 -4.97 -9.08 6.34
CA ALA A 244 -4.11 -10.02 5.62
C ALA A 244 -4.66 -11.46 5.63
N THR A 245 -5.25 -11.89 6.75
CA THR A 245 -5.91 -13.21 6.88
C THR A 245 -7.13 -13.31 5.97
N LEU A 246 -7.97 -12.26 5.93
CA LEU A 246 -9.16 -12.21 5.07
C LEU A 246 -8.77 -12.23 3.60
N VAL A 247 -7.80 -11.41 3.20
CA VAL A 247 -7.28 -11.38 1.82
C VAL A 247 -6.75 -12.76 1.41
N ARG A 248 -5.97 -13.41 2.26
CA ARG A 248 -5.49 -14.78 2.01
C ARG A 248 -6.64 -15.77 1.83
N GLY A 249 -7.67 -15.70 2.68
CA GLY A 249 -8.85 -16.56 2.59
C GLY A 249 -9.63 -16.35 1.30
N LEU A 250 -9.79 -15.10 0.86
CA LEU A 250 -10.42 -14.74 -0.41
C LEU A 250 -9.64 -15.29 -1.61
N VAL A 251 -8.31 -15.07 -1.62
CA VAL A 251 -7.41 -15.57 -2.68
C VAL A 251 -7.42 -17.09 -2.73
N ASP A 252 -7.31 -17.76 -1.59
CA ASP A 252 -7.32 -19.23 -1.52
C ASP A 252 -8.65 -19.83 -1.99
N THR A 253 -9.77 -19.22 -1.62
CA THR A 253 -11.11 -19.63 -2.06
C THR A 253 -11.26 -19.44 -3.57
N ALA A 254 -10.95 -18.26 -4.10
CA ALA A 254 -11.06 -17.94 -5.51
C ALA A 254 -10.18 -18.85 -6.40
N ALA A 255 -8.95 -19.15 -5.95
CA ALA A 255 -8.06 -20.05 -6.67
C ALA A 255 -8.60 -21.49 -6.71
N ARG A 256 -9.12 -22.01 -5.59
CA ARG A 256 -9.74 -23.36 -5.54
C ARG A 256 -10.97 -23.46 -6.44
N GLU A 257 -11.78 -22.40 -6.53
CA GLU A 257 -12.94 -22.35 -7.42
C GLU A 257 -12.53 -22.35 -8.90
N SER A 258 -11.41 -21.69 -9.23
CA SER A 258 -10.87 -21.68 -10.59
C SER A 258 -10.42 -23.08 -11.02
N ALA A 259 -9.68 -23.79 -10.16
CA ALA A 259 -9.14 -25.13 -10.46
C ALA A 259 -10.19 -26.25 -10.62
N ARG A 260 -11.47 -25.97 -10.30
CA ARG A 260 -12.58 -26.93 -10.45
C ARG A 260 -13.31 -26.84 -11.79
N ARG A 261 -12.96 -25.85 -12.62
CA ARG A 261 -13.50 -25.67 -13.98
C ARG A 261 -12.54 -26.23 -15.00
#